data_AF-A0A9D7J9T3-F1
#
_entry.id   AF-A0A9D7J9T3-F1
#
_cell.length_a   1.000
_cell.length_b   1.000
_cell.length_c   1.000
_cell.angle_alpha   90.00
_cell.angle_beta   90.00
_cell.angle_gamma   90.00
#
_symmetry.space_group_name_H-M   'P 1'
#
loop_
_entity.id
_entity.type
_entity.pdbx_description
1 polymer ?
#
loop_
_entity_poly.entity_id
_entity_poly.type
_entity_poly.pdbx_seq_one_letter_code
_entity_poly.pdbx_strand_id
1 'polypeptide(L)'
;MAKQTEQLIDIDKIPDAPWHRAEWCGSLISVGGCDASDFGRDDVDRVVAFTRDGAWEDVGDIAVVVRLKDGRFAAWTTWQDMTGSGFCCDAYGGTADIYFAPTVEAALSTFGEVTREALRQVAQAGSPP
;
A
#
# COMPACT_ATOMS: atom_id res chain seq x y z
N MET A 1 -21.14 24.65 4.06
CA MET A 1 -20.64 23.31 3.70
C MET A 1 -19.12 23.39 3.69
N ALA A 2 -18.46 22.91 4.74
CA ALA A 2 -16.99 22.93 4.81
C ALA A 2 -16.45 21.88 3.84
N LYS A 3 -15.52 22.28 2.96
CA LYS A 3 -14.78 21.35 2.12
C LYS A 3 -13.90 20.50 3.04
N GLN A 4 -14.22 19.21 3.15
CA GLN A 4 -13.31 18.23 3.72
C GLN A 4 -12.00 18.32 2.95
N THR A 5 -10.94 18.76 3.63
CA THR A 5 -9.60 18.78 3.04
C THR A 5 -9.02 17.40 3.34
N GLU A 6 -9.19 16.45 2.43
CA GLU A 6 -8.47 15.18 2.48
C GLU A 6 -6.97 15.53 2.62
N GLN A 7 -6.37 15.29 3.79
CA GLN A 7 -4.93 15.35 3.90
C GLN A 7 -4.37 14.22 3.03
N LEU A 8 -3.81 14.60 1.89
CA LEU A 8 -3.12 13.68 1.01
C LEU A 8 -1.88 13.17 1.75
N ILE A 9 -1.83 11.86 1.97
CA ILE A 9 -0.62 11.19 2.44
C ILE A 9 0.42 11.35 1.33
N ASP A 10 1.56 11.92 1.69
CA ASP A 10 2.69 12.10 0.78
C ASP A 10 3.25 10.73 0.38
N ILE A 11 3.05 10.38 -0.87
CA ILE A 11 3.46 9.11 -1.47
C ILE A 11 4.98 8.88 -1.40
N ASP A 12 5.77 9.95 -1.35
CA ASP A 12 7.23 9.85 -1.26
C ASP A 12 7.68 9.50 0.18
N LYS A 13 6.75 9.43 1.14
CA LYS A 13 6.99 8.92 2.50
C LYS A 13 6.74 7.42 2.64
N ILE A 14 6.30 6.73 1.58
CA ILE A 14 6.16 5.28 1.61
C ILE A 14 7.55 4.67 1.41
N PRO A 15 8.13 4.02 2.44
CA PRO A 15 9.52 3.57 2.37
C PRO A 15 9.68 2.36 1.44
N ASP A 16 8.66 1.52 1.30
CA ASP A 16 8.69 0.31 0.48
C ASP A 16 7.45 0.20 -0.40
N ALA A 17 7.68 0.17 -1.72
CA ALA A 17 6.62 0.31 -2.70
C ALA A 17 6.96 -0.38 -4.03
N PRO A 18 5.94 -0.75 -4.83
CA PRO A 18 6.13 -1.36 -6.15
C PRO A 18 7.04 -0.56 -7.10
N TRP A 19 7.06 0.76 -7.00
CA TRP A 19 7.93 1.58 -7.85
C TRP A 19 9.40 1.66 -7.37
N HIS A 20 9.74 1.03 -6.25
CA HIS A 20 11.12 0.84 -5.77
C HIS A 20 11.65 -0.58 -6.05
N ARG A 21 10.94 -1.38 -6.87
CA ARG A 21 11.27 -2.78 -7.10
C ARG A 21 12.66 -2.98 -7.69
N ALA A 22 13.46 -3.81 -7.04
CA ALA A 22 14.72 -4.35 -7.55
C ALA A 22 14.75 -5.86 -7.24
N GLU A 23 14.75 -6.70 -8.29
CA GLU A 23 14.74 -8.17 -8.15
C GLU A 23 13.53 -8.72 -7.35
N TRP A 24 12.36 -8.07 -7.50
CA TRP A 24 11.09 -8.52 -6.92
C TRP A 24 10.57 -9.82 -7.54
N CYS A 25 10.00 -10.70 -6.72
CA CYS A 25 9.46 -12.02 -7.08
C CYS A 25 8.01 -12.26 -6.63
N GLY A 26 7.31 -11.23 -6.13
CA GLY A 26 5.89 -11.35 -5.78
C GLY A 26 4.96 -11.45 -6.98
N SER A 27 3.67 -11.61 -6.71
CA SER A 27 2.63 -11.75 -7.74
C SER A 27 1.78 -10.49 -7.87
N LEU A 28 1.25 -10.27 -9.08
CA LEU A 28 0.16 -9.33 -9.32
C LEU A 28 -1.16 -10.11 -9.25
N ILE A 29 -2.02 -9.78 -8.29
CA ILE A 29 -3.22 -10.56 -7.95
C ILE A 29 -4.49 -9.76 -8.25
N SER A 30 -5.38 -10.36 -9.03
CA SER A 30 -6.71 -9.80 -9.31
C SER A 30 -7.68 -10.08 -8.16
N VAL A 31 -8.31 -9.04 -7.65
CA VAL A 31 -9.41 -9.12 -6.66
C VAL A 31 -10.69 -8.62 -7.31
N GLY A 32 -11.77 -9.40 -7.20
CA GLY A 32 -13.08 -9.02 -7.74
C GLY A 32 -13.12 -8.84 -9.26
N GLY A 33 -12.22 -9.51 -10.00
CA GLY A 33 -12.13 -9.41 -11.47
C GLY A 33 -11.48 -8.11 -11.96
N CYS A 34 -10.81 -7.36 -11.09
CA CYS A 34 -10.04 -6.18 -11.48
C CYS A 34 -8.79 -6.56 -12.27
N ASP A 35 -8.44 -5.77 -13.29
CA ASP A 35 -7.22 -6.00 -14.05
C ASP A 35 -5.97 -5.85 -13.15
N ALA A 36 -5.08 -6.84 -13.21
CA ALA A 36 -3.88 -6.93 -12.39
C ALA A 36 -2.61 -6.52 -13.13
N SER A 37 -2.74 -5.65 -14.15
CA SER A 37 -1.59 -5.09 -14.86
C SER A 37 -0.74 -4.22 -13.94
N ASP A 38 0.58 -4.32 -14.12
CA ASP A 38 1.57 -3.61 -13.33
C ASP A 38 1.46 -2.08 -13.45
N PHE A 39 2.10 -1.35 -12.54
CA PHE A 39 2.07 0.13 -12.50
C PHE A 39 3.37 0.73 -11.95
N GLY A 40 3.63 1.99 -12.32
CA GLY A 40 4.72 2.81 -11.80
C GLY A 40 4.27 3.94 -10.88
N ARG A 41 5.23 4.67 -10.30
CA ARG A 41 4.99 5.81 -9.40
C ARG A 41 4.09 6.89 -10.04
N ASP A 42 4.22 7.10 -11.35
CA ASP A 42 3.48 8.11 -12.09
C ASP A 42 2.03 7.70 -12.38
N ASP A 43 1.67 6.43 -12.22
CA ASP A 43 0.30 5.94 -12.40
C ASP A 43 -0.56 6.16 -11.15
N VAL A 44 0.06 6.52 -10.02
CA VAL A 44 -0.64 6.74 -8.75
C VAL A 44 -1.28 8.13 -8.73
N ASP A 45 -2.58 8.17 -8.44
CA ASP A 45 -3.35 9.40 -8.23
C ASP A 45 -3.15 9.90 -6.80
N ARG A 46 -3.38 9.02 -5.82
CA ARG A 46 -3.22 9.33 -4.39
C ARG A 46 -3.05 8.09 -3.54
N VAL A 47 -2.42 8.26 -2.38
CA VAL A 47 -2.42 7.26 -1.31
C VAL A 47 -3.74 7.36 -0.56
N VAL A 48 -4.42 6.23 -0.42
CA VAL A 48 -5.74 6.11 0.23
C VAL A 48 -5.59 5.76 1.70
N ALA A 49 -4.67 4.84 2.00
CA ALA A 49 -4.36 4.44 3.36
C ALA A 49 -2.91 3.96 3.43
N PHE A 50 -2.24 4.24 4.54
CA PHE A 50 -0.88 3.80 4.82
C PHE A 50 -0.75 3.58 6.32
N THR A 51 -0.14 2.46 6.70
CA THR A 51 0.33 2.22 8.06
C THR A 51 1.71 1.58 8.01
N ARG A 52 2.50 1.87 9.04
CA ARG A 52 3.79 1.25 9.32
C ARG A 52 3.81 0.95 10.81
N ASP A 53 3.88 -0.32 11.18
CA ASP A 53 4.06 -0.71 12.58
C ASP A 53 5.55 -1.01 12.81
N GLY A 54 6.22 -0.14 13.57
CA GLY A 54 7.64 -0.26 13.86
C GLY A 54 8.13 0.85 14.77
N ALA A 55 8.86 0.50 15.83
CA ALA A 55 9.67 1.46 16.57
C ALA A 55 10.90 1.81 15.71
N TRP A 56 11.39 3.03 15.85
CA TRP A 56 12.55 3.57 15.14
C TRP A 56 13.68 2.55 14.87
N GLU A 57 14.29 2.68 13.69
CA GLU A 57 15.41 1.89 13.15
C GLU A 57 15.01 0.45 12.74
N ASP A 58 14.48 0.42 11.52
CA ASP A 58 14.67 -0.64 10.53
C ASP A 58 13.69 -1.80 10.44
N VAL A 59 12.81 -2.06 11.40
CA VAL A 59 11.91 -3.24 11.31
C VAL A 59 10.43 -2.89 11.42
N GLY A 60 9.60 -3.36 10.48
CA GLY A 60 8.16 -3.22 10.60
C GLY A 60 7.31 -3.68 9.41
N ASP A 61 6.06 -4.00 9.71
CA ASP A 61 5.02 -4.26 8.71
C ASP A 61 4.55 -2.95 8.10
N ILE A 62 4.52 -2.90 6.78
CA ILE A 62 3.93 -1.82 5.99
C ILE A 62 2.67 -2.37 5.35
N ALA A 63 1.59 -1.59 5.41
CA ALA A 63 0.42 -1.85 4.60
C ALA A 63 -0.03 -0.56 3.91
N VAL A 64 -0.25 -0.65 2.61
CA VAL A 64 -0.58 0.51 1.76
C VAL A 64 -1.78 0.18 0.89
N VAL A 65 -2.65 1.16 0.73
CA VAL A 65 -3.64 1.21 -0.36
C VAL A 65 -3.45 2.51 -1.12
N VAL A 66 -3.31 2.43 -2.44
CA VAL A 66 -3.29 3.58 -3.33
C VAL A 66 -4.44 3.51 -4.33
N ARG A 67 -4.84 4.67 -4.83
CA ARG A 67 -5.71 4.80 -6.00
C ARG A 67 -4.84 5.12 -7.21
N LEU A 68 -5.03 4.38 -8.28
CA LEU A 68 -4.39 4.63 -9.57
C LEU A 68 -5.24 5.59 -10.41
N LYS A 69 -4.60 6.28 -11.34
CA LYS A 69 -5.24 7.25 -12.25
C LYS A 69 -6.28 6.62 -13.18
N ASP A 70 -6.15 5.32 -13.44
CA ASP A 70 -7.13 4.52 -14.20
C ASP A 70 -8.36 4.09 -13.37
N GLY A 71 -8.38 4.42 -12.08
CA GLY A 71 -9.49 4.14 -11.16
C GLY A 71 -9.35 2.84 -10.37
N ARG A 72 -8.36 1.99 -10.67
CA ARG A 72 -8.07 0.80 -9.86
C ARG A 72 -7.49 1.18 -8.50
N PHE A 73 -7.62 0.26 -7.55
CA PHE A 73 -6.93 0.33 -6.26
C PHE A 73 -5.84 -0.73 -6.22
N ALA A 74 -4.64 -0.34 -5.82
CA ALA A 74 -3.54 -1.27 -5.56
C ALA A 74 -3.28 -1.33 -4.06
N ALA A 75 -3.09 -2.54 -3.54
CA ALA A 75 -2.85 -2.81 -2.14
C ALA A 75 -1.70 -3.80 -1.98
N TRP A 76 -0.83 -3.57 -1.00
CA TRP A 76 0.25 -4.48 -0.68
C TRP A 76 0.58 -4.41 0.80
N THR A 77 1.14 -5.52 1.29
CA THR A 77 1.88 -5.56 2.55
C THR A 77 3.31 -5.90 2.27
N THR A 78 4.23 -5.22 2.94
CA THR A 78 5.62 -5.64 2.97
C THR A 78 6.11 -5.70 4.40
N TRP A 79 7.11 -6.54 4.61
CA TRP A 79 7.94 -6.46 5.80
C TRP A 79 9.21 -5.71 5.41
N GLN A 80 9.59 -4.74 6.23
CA GLN A 80 10.89 -4.10 6.13
C GLN A 80 11.73 -4.54 7.32
N ASP A 81 12.99 -4.93 7.08
CA ASP A 81 14.00 -5.08 8.13
C ASP A 81 15.35 -4.43 7.74
N MET A 82 16.39 -4.59 8.58
CA MET A 82 17.73 -4.08 8.31
C MET A 82 18.38 -4.71 7.07
N THR A 83 17.89 -5.86 6.61
CA THR A 83 18.45 -6.59 5.49
C THR A 83 17.77 -6.24 4.18
N GLY A 84 16.49 -5.85 4.19
CA GLY A 84 15.78 -5.47 2.97
C GLY A 84 14.28 -5.30 3.14
N SER A 85 13.55 -5.50 2.05
CA SER A 85 12.13 -5.17 1.97
C SER A 85 11.35 -6.13 1.08
N GLY A 86 10.02 -5.99 1.06
CA GLY A 86 9.16 -6.82 0.21
C GLY A 86 9.32 -6.57 -1.29
N PHE A 87 9.98 -5.48 -1.70
CA PHE A 87 10.20 -5.12 -3.10
C PHE A 87 11.67 -4.96 -3.53
N CYS A 88 12.62 -4.99 -2.60
CA CYS A 88 14.05 -4.99 -2.92
C CYS A 88 14.67 -6.32 -2.49
N CYS A 89 15.36 -7.01 -3.40
CA CYS A 89 16.02 -8.27 -3.12
C CYS A 89 17.20 -8.06 -2.17
N ASP A 90 17.05 -8.65 -1.00
CA ASP A 90 18.10 -8.90 -0.03
C ASP A 90 18.31 -10.42 0.14
N ALA A 91 18.89 -10.85 1.26
CA ALA A 91 19.10 -12.25 1.58
C ALA A 91 17.81 -13.11 1.63
N TYR A 92 16.62 -12.49 1.66
CA TYR A 92 15.32 -13.14 1.81
C TYR A 92 14.38 -12.94 0.61
N GLY A 93 14.72 -12.04 -0.31
CA GLY A 93 14.02 -11.81 -1.57
C GLY A 93 12.71 -11.03 -1.39
N GLY A 94 12.50 -10.01 -2.22
CA GLY A 94 11.27 -9.22 -2.20
C GLY A 94 10.10 -10.03 -2.75
N THR A 95 9.25 -10.58 -1.87
CA THR A 95 8.11 -11.46 -2.26
C THR A 95 6.74 -10.81 -2.09
N ALA A 96 6.67 -9.50 -1.87
CA ALA A 96 5.39 -8.84 -1.59
C ALA A 96 4.41 -8.96 -2.76
N ASP A 97 3.26 -9.56 -2.53
CA ASP A 97 2.18 -9.57 -3.50
C ASP A 97 1.52 -8.19 -3.60
N ILE A 98 1.07 -7.86 -4.81
CA ILE A 98 0.32 -6.64 -5.09
C ILE A 98 -1.07 -7.03 -5.54
N TYR A 99 -2.07 -6.60 -4.79
CA TYR A 99 -3.47 -6.87 -5.06
C TYR A 99 -4.11 -5.69 -5.79
N PHE A 100 -4.85 -5.97 -6.86
CA PHE A 100 -5.61 -4.98 -7.62
C PHE A 100 -7.09 -5.19 -7.42
N ALA A 101 -7.81 -4.13 -7.07
CA ALA A 101 -9.22 -4.18 -6.71
C ALA A 101 -10.01 -3.03 -7.35
N PRO A 102 -11.32 -3.23 -7.62
CA PRO A 102 -12.16 -2.21 -8.23
C PRO A 102 -12.64 -1.16 -7.23
N THR A 103 -12.57 -1.43 -5.93
CA THR A 103 -12.98 -0.51 -4.85
C THR A 103 -11.99 -0.55 -3.69
N VAL A 104 -12.02 0.50 -2.86
CA VAL A 104 -11.21 0.58 -1.64
C VAL A 104 -11.58 -0.51 -0.64
N GLU A 105 -12.86 -0.89 -0.53
CA GLU A 105 -13.31 -1.95 0.38
C GLU A 105 -12.77 -3.31 -0.04
N ALA A 106 -12.74 -3.59 -1.35
CA ALA A 106 -12.16 -4.80 -1.90
C ALA A 106 -10.63 -4.82 -1.71
N ALA A 107 -9.96 -3.69 -1.88
CA ALA A 107 -8.54 -3.55 -1.58
C ALA A 107 -8.26 -3.79 -0.09
N LEU A 108 -9.05 -3.19 0.81
CA LEU A 108 -8.93 -3.38 2.25
C LEU A 108 -9.20 -4.82 2.71
N SER A 109 -9.98 -5.58 1.93
CA SER A 109 -10.32 -6.97 2.24
C SER A 109 -9.14 -7.94 2.10
N THR A 110 -8.05 -7.53 1.44
CA THR A 110 -6.85 -8.37 1.26
C THR A 110 -6.01 -8.44 2.53
N PHE A 111 -6.16 -7.47 3.43
CA PHE A 111 -5.44 -7.44 4.71
C PHE A 111 -6.16 -8.26 5.78
N GLY A 112 -5.38 -8.75 6.75
CA GLY A 112 -5.91 -9.29 8.01
C GLY A 112 -6.72 -8.25 8.79
N GLU A 113 -7.58 -8.71 9.70
CA GLU A 113 -8.55 -7.87 10.42
C GLU A 113 -7.91 -6.67 11.14
N VAL A 114 -6.84 -6.89 11.90
CA VAL A 114 -6.11 -5.85 12.65
C VAL A 114 -5.58 -4.75 11.72
N THR A 115 -4.84 -5.14 10.68
CA THR A 115 -4.27 -4.20 9.69
C THR A 115 -5.37 -3.44 8.94
N ARG A 116 -6.46 -4.14 8.59
CA ARG A 116 -7.62 -3.55 7.93
C ARG A 116 -8.29 -2.49 8.80
N GLU A 117 -8.46 -2.75 10.09
CA GLU A 117 -9.04 -1.79 11.03
C GLU A 117 -8.15 -0.57 11.21
N ALA A 118 -6.83 -0.75 11.34
CA ALA A 118 -5.88 0.36 11.40
C ALA A 118 -5.94 1.22 10.13
N LEU A 119 -5.93 0.61 8.94
CA LEU A 119 -6.04 1.33 7.66
C LEU A 119 -7.38 2.05 7.50
N ARG A 120 -8.49 1.46 7.99
CA ARG A 120 -9.81 2.13 7.99
C ARG A 120 -9.81 3.37 8.87
N GLN A 121 -9.20 3.30 10.05
CA GLN A 121 -9.07 4.46 10.93
C GLN A 121 -8.27 5.57 10.26
N VAL A 122 -7.15 5.24 9.60
CA VAL A 122 -6.34 6.24 8.86
C VAL A 122 -7.10 6.82 7.67
N ALA A 123 -7.79 5.99 6.88
CA ALA A 123 -8.59 6.45 5.75
C ALA A 123 -9.77 7.35 6.18
N GLN A 124 -10.32 7.15 7.38
CA GLN A 124 -11.39 7.97 7.95
C GLN A 124 -10.85 9.22 8.69
N ALA A 125 -9.65 9.14 9.29
CA ALA A 125 -9.00 10.20 10.07
C ALA A 125 -8.36 11.31 9.22
N GLY A 126 -8.54 11.28 7.89
CA GLY A 126 -8.42 12.48 7.04
C GLY A 126 -9.40 13.62 7.44
N SER A 127 -10.20 13.44 8.50
CA SER A 127 -10.80 14.50 9.31
C SER A 127 -10.25 14.42 10.76
N PRO A 128 -9.55 15.45 11.27
CA PRO A 128 -9.29 15.58 12.70
C PRO A 128 -10.52 16.14 13.44
N PRO A 129 -10.58 16.05 14.78
CA PRO A 129 -11.63 16.66 15.60
C PRO A 129 -11.72 18.19 15.44
#